data_AF-A0A7K1UD33-F1
#
_entry.id   AF-A0A7K1UD33-F1
#
_cell.length_a   1.000
_cell.length_b   1.000
_cell.length_c   1.000
_cell.angle_alpha   90.00
_cell.angle_beta   90.00
_cell.angle_gamma   90.00
#
_symmetry.space_group_name_H-M   'P 1'
#
loop_
_entity.id
_entity.type
_entity.pdbx_description
1 polymer ?
#
loop_
_entity_poly.entity_id
_entity_poly.type
_entity_poly.pdbx_seq_one_letter_code
_entity_poly.pdbx_strand_id
1 'polypeptide(L)'
;MKYLIYLIGVILLGVSCKRPINDSKNDLMKLVYQNQKSYYNKSLSDKPDYINIINFGSKGRAKLYKKNGIQPVQIKDFIILEGFSSGWGYYRGLLISDDTSYFYSNGTTGKWDFQPIELDSNIEKETGIRKDIIDKVRSWDTMHINDKKKQLGSLVSDGFVFIATKVKFNGSHDTQIETIAFDEFVP
;
A
#
# COMPACT_ATOMS: atom_id res chain seq x y z
N MET A 1 6.83 61.56 9.79
CA MET A 1 7.00 60.47 8.79
C MET A 1 8.27 59.63 9.03
N LYS A 2 8.62 59.27 10.28
CA LYS A 2 9.75 58.35 10.58
C LYS A 2 9.29 57.02 11.20
N TYR A 3 8.10 56.99 11.79
CA TYR A 3 7.53 55.79 12.42
C TYR A 3 6.89 54.80 11.43
N LEU A 4 6.51 55.25 10.23
CA LEU A 4 5.88 54.37 9.23
C LEU A 4 6.90 53.44 8.54
N ILE A 5 8.16 53.88 8.43
CA ILE A 5 9.24 53.10 7.77
C ILE A 5 9.74 51.98 8.70
N TYR A 6 9.67 52.18 10.02
CA TYR A 6 10.08 51.16 10.99
C TYR A 6 9.10 49.97 11.03
N LEU A 7 7.80 50.21 10.78
CA LEU A 7 6.79 49.14 10.78
C LEU A 7 6.90 48.22 9.55
N ILE A 8 7.33 48.75 8.41
CA ILE A 8 7.53 47.95 7.18
C ILE A 8 8.79 47.08 7.30
N GLY A 9 9.83 47.56 7.99
CA GLY A 9 11.05 46.80 8.23
C GLY A 9 10.87 45.56 9.13
N VAL A 10 9.92 45.59 10.07
CA VAL A 10 9.67 44.47 11.01
C VAL A 10 8.76 43.40 10.40
N ILE A 11 7.87 43.76 9.48
CA ILE A 11 6.99 42.78 8.80
C ILE A 11 7.78 41.95 7.76
N LEU A 12 8.88 42.47 7.21
CA LEU A 12 9.71 41.77 6.22
C LEU A 12 10.75 40.81 6.80
N LEU A 13 10.95 40.77 8.12
CA LEU A 13 11.90 39.84 8.78
C LEU A 13 11.21 38.66 9.48
N GLY A 14 9.88 38.60 9.47
CA GLY A 14 9.09 37.56 10.14
C GLY A 14 8.64 36.40 9.25
N VAL A 15 8.72 36.53 7.93
CA VAL A 15 8.46 35.42 7.00
C VAL A 15 9.79 34.82 6.58
N SER A 16 10.48 34.24 7.56
CA SER A 16 11.35 33.11 7.23
C SER A 16 10.43 32.07 6.61
N CYS A 17 10.32 32.09 5.28
CA CYS A 17 9.97 30.91 4.52
C CYS A 17 11.05 29.89 4.87
N LYS A 18 10.88 29.22 6.00
CA LYS A 18 11.17 27.81 6.09
C LYS A 18 10.35 27.21 4.95
N ARG A 19 10.96 27.14 3.76
CA ARG A 19 10.61 26.09 2.81
C ARG A 19 10.54 24.85 3.70
N PRO A 20 9.39 24.18 3.83
CA PRO A 20 9.37 22.93 4.54
C PRO A 20 10.46 22.10 3.87
N ILE A 21 11.52 21.81 4.63
CA ILE A 21 12.54 20.87 4.19
C ILE A 21 11.73 19.62 3.90
N ASN A 22 11.77 19.27 2.62
CA ASN A 22 10.88 18.38 1.93
C ASN A 22 10.64 17.08 2.75
N ASP A 23 9.58 17.06 3.56
CA ASP A 23 9.07 15.88 4.27
C ASP A 23 8.40 14.89 3.30
N SER A 24 8.41 15.19 1.99
CA SER A 24 7.83 14.38 0.92
C SER A 24 8.36 12.95 0.84
N LYS A 25 9.52 12.67 1.44
CA LYS A 25 10.07 11.30 1.51
C LYS A 25 9.31 10.39 2.48
N ASN A 26 8.58 10.95 3.45
CA ASN A 26 7.77 10.21 4.44
C ASN A 26 6.28 10.10 4.05
N ASP A 27 5.86 10.69 2.93
CA ASP A 27 4.44 10.78 2.57
C ASP A 27 3.97 9.69 1.60
N LEU A 28 4.86 8.99 0.88
CA LEU A 28 4.44 7.96 -0.08
C LEU A 28 3.54 6.89 0.56
N MET A 29 3.91 6.40 1.74
CA MET A 29 3.11 5.41 2.46
C MET A 29 1.82 5.98 3.04
N LYS A 30 1.78 7.27 3.35
CA LYS A 30 0.54 7.95 3.70
C LYS A 30 -0.37 8.05 2.49
N LEU A 31 0.15 8.38 1.31
CA LEU A 31 -0.61 8.43 0.06
C LEU A 31 -1.19 7.04 -0.30
N VAL A 32 -0.39 5.98 -0.18
CA VAL A 32 -0.87 4.59 -0.32
C VAL A 32 -2.02 4.32 0.65
N TYR A 33 -1.84 4.64 1.93
CA TYR A 33 -2.88 4.43 2.94
C TYR A 33 -4.16 5.23 2.65
N GLN A 34 -4.06 6.49 2.21
CA GLN A 34 -5.22 7.30 1.85
C GLN A 34 -5.94 6.76 0.60
N ASN A 35 -5.18 6.27 -0.39
CA ASN A 35 -5.75 5.63 -1.58
C ASN A 35 -6.54 4.36 -1.20
N GLN A 36 -5.96 3.51 -0.34
CA GLN A 36 -6.61 2.34 0.23
C GLN A 36 -7.88 2.72 1.05
N LYS A 37 -7.83 3.79 1.84
CA LYS A 37 -8.97 4.28 2.64
C LYS A 37 -10.21 4.65 1.82
N SER A 38 -10.09 4.89 0.52
CA SER A 38 -11.27 5.10 -0.35
C SER A 38 -12.28 3.94 -0.27
N TYR A 39 -11.84 2.74 0.13
CA TYR A 39 -12.68 1.57 0.33
C TYR A 39 -13.44 1.56 1.67
N TYR A 40 -13.14 2.45 2.62
CA TYR A 40 -13.86 2.53 3.90
C TYR A 40 -15.31 2.98 3.70
N ASN A 41 -15.55 3.82 2.69
CA ASN A 41 -16.85 4.43 2.43
C ASN A 41 -17.62 3.77 1.29
N LYS A 42 -17.07 2.71 0.67
CA LYS A 42 -17.79 1.96 -0.36
C LYS A 42 -18.82 1.03 0.28
N SER A 43 -20.01 0.95 -0.31
CA SER A 43 -21.04 -0.01 0.08
C SER A 43 -20.71 -1.37 -0.53
N LEU A 44 -19.99 -2.21 0.22
CA LEU A 44 -19.54 -3.56 -0.17
C LEU A 44 -19.91 -4.54 0.96
N SER A 45 -20.26 -5.77 0.60
CA SER A 45 -20.54 -6.87 1.54
C SER A 45 -19.37 -7.12 2.50
N ASP A 46 -18.15 -7.09 1.97
CA ASP A 46 -16.91 -7.50 2.66
C ASP A 46 -16.14 -6.30 3.22
N LYS A 47 -16.83 -5.16 3.38
CA LYS A 47 -16.27 -3.91 3.91
C LYS A 47 -15.49 -4.09 5.23
N PRO A 48 -15.98 -4.86 6.23
CA PRO A 48 -15.23 -5.08 7.47
C PRO A 48 -13.85 -5.71 7.22
N ASP A 49 -13.77 -6.69 6.33
CA ASP A 49 -12.52 -7.39 6.01
C ASP A 49 -11.55 -6.47 5.29
N TYR A 50 -12.01 -5.68 4.32
CA TYR A 50 -11.18 -4.67 3.66
C TYR A 50 -10.63 -3.62 4.64
N ILE A 51 -11.44 -3.14 5.60
CA ILE A 51 -10.96 -2.21 6.64
C ILE A 51 -9.87 -2.88 7.48
N ASN A 52 -10.06 -4.14 7.86
CA ASN A 52 -9.09 -4.87 8.66
C ASN A 52 -7.79 -5.14 7.90
N ILE A 53 -7.87 -5.52 6.62
CA ILE A 53 -6.72 -5.70 5.72
C ILE A 53 -5.92 -4.39 5.63
N ILE A 54 -6.58 -3.24 5.41
CA ILE A 54 -5.92 -1.93 5.29
C ILE A 54 -5.20 -1.54 6.60
N ASN A 55 -5.87 -1.77 7.73
CA ASN A 55 -5.28 -1.48 9.05
C ASN A 55 -4.11 -2.42 9.38
N PHE A 56 -4.23 -3.70 9.04
CA PHE A 56 -3.14 -4.67 9.13
C PHE A 56 -1.96 -4.22 8.28
N GLY A 57 -2.20 -3.94 7.01
CA GLY A 57 -1.20 -3.57 6.03
C GLY A 57 -0.39 -2.34 6.42
N SER A 58 -1.10 -1.28 6.82
CA SER A 58 -0.47 -0.04 7.32
C SER A 58 0.50 -0.30 8.48
N LYS A 59 0.11 -1.13 9.45
CA LYS A 59 0.97 -1.51 10.58
C LYS A 59 2.13 -2.41 10.15
N GLY A 60 1.87 -3.37 9.27
CA GLY A 60 2.86 -4.34 8.80
C GLY A 60 3.98 -3.68 8.02
N ARG A 61 3.63 -2.86 7.03
CA ARG A 61 4.58 -2.09 6.24
C ARG A 61 5.45 -1.17 7.11
N ALA A 62 4.85 -0.43 8.06
CA ALA A 62 5.60 0.42 8.97
C ALA A 62 6.66 -0.35 9.77
N LYS A 63 6.33 -1.56 10.24
CA LYS A 63 7.27 -2.43 10.95
C LYS A 63 8.32 -3.05 10.03
N LEU A 64 7.93 -3.49 8.83
CA LEU A 64 8.84 -4.02 7.80
C LEU A 64 9.93 -2.99 7.48
N TYR A 65 9.54 -1.75 7.21
CA TYR A 65 10.47 -0.68 6.84
C TYR A 65 11.41 -0.33 7.99
N LYS A 66 10.88 -0.22 9.21
CA LYS A 66 11.71 0.02 10.40
C LYS A 66 12.72 -1.11 10.62
N LYS A 67 12.31 -2.38 10.46
CA LYS A 67 13.18 -3.54 10.68
C LYS A 67 14.32 -3.62 9.66
N ASN A 68 14.06 -3.29 8.40
CA ASN A 68 15.00 -3.46 7.30
C ASN A 68 15.67 -2.15 6.84
N GLY A 69 15.45 -1.03 7.54
CA GLY A 69 16.01 0.27 7.17
C GLY A 69 15.54 0.79 5.81
N ILE A 70 14.39 0.32 5.31
CA ILE A 70 13.88 0.65 3.99
C ILE A 70 13.28 2.05 4.02
N GLN A 71 13.72 2.91 3.10
CA GLN A 71 13.01 4.16 2.82
C GLN A 71 12.00 3.89 1.69
N PRO A 72 10.68 4.08 1.90
CA PRO A 72 9.67 3.74 0.90
C PRO A 72 9.88 4.41 -0.46
N VAL A 73 10.40 5.64 -0.46
CA VAL A 73 10.72 6.39 -1.69
C VAL A 73 11.91 5.84 -2.48
N GLN A 74 12.71 4.96 -1.89
CA GLN A 74 13.78 4.27 -2.61
C GLN A 74 13.25 3.04 -3.36
N ILE A 75 12.10 2.51 -2.95
CA ILE A 75 11.42 1.44 -3.70
C ILE A 75 10.71 2.11 -4.87
N LYS A 76 11.40 2.14 -6.01
CA LYS A 76 10.79 2.52 -7.29
C LYS A 76 9.89 1.38 -7.72
N ASP A 77 8.69 1.71 -8.18
CA ASP A 77 7.71 0.82 -8.78
C ASP A 77 7.47 -0.48 -8.01
N PHE A 78 6.38 -0.53 -7.24
CA PHE A 78 6.07 -1.70 -6.43
C PHE A 78 4.58 -2.01 -6.38
N ILE A 79 4.30 -3.24 -5.96
CA ILE A 79 2.97 -3.77 -5.73
C ILE A 79 2.89 -4.19 -4.26
N ILE A 80 1.81 -3.80 -3.60
CA ILE A 80 1.40 -4.31 -2.30
C ILE A 80 0.23 -5.25 -2.55
N LEU A 81 0.29 -6.47 -2.02
CA LEU A 81 -0.84 -7.41 -2.02
C LEU A 81 -1.10 -7.84 -0.59
N GLU A 82 -2.25 -7.46 -0.04
CA GLU A 82 -2.63 -7.70 1.35
C GLU A 82 -3.96 -8.39 1.41
N GLY A 83 -4.11 -9.38 2.28
CA GLY A 83 -5.36 -10.12 2.32
C GLY A 83 -5.56 -10.95 3.57
N PHE A 84 -6.69 -11.64 3.57
CA PHE A 84 -7.08 -12.61 4.57
C PHE A 84 -7.71 -13.83 3.90
N SER A 85 -7.50 -15.00 4.51
CA SER A 85 -8.28 -16.19 4.25
C SER A 85 -8.56 -16.93 5.54
N SER A 86 -9.75 -17.53 5.65
CA SER A 86 -10.12 -18.36 6.79
C SER A 86 -9.10 -19.50 7.02
N GLY A 87 -8.57 -20.07 5.94
CA GLY A 87 -7.54 -21.13 5.98
C GLY A 87 -6.17 -20.66 6.49
N TRP A 88 -5.89 -19.35 6.48
CA TRP A 88 -4.64 -18.82 7.02
C TRP A 88 -4.68 -18.60 8.52
N GLY A 89 -5.86 -18.32 9.08
CA GLY A 89 -6.03 -17.88 10.47
C GLY A 89 -5.52 -16.46 10.78
N TYR A 90 -4.72 -15.84 9.90
CA TYR A 90 -4.16 -14.51 10.06
C TYR A 90 -4.02 -13.77 8.72
N TYR A 91 -3.91 -12.43 8.80
CA TYR A 91 -3.66 -11.56 7.65
C TYR A 91 -2.23 -11.74 7.12
N ARG A 92 -2.11 -11.63 5.80
CA ARG A 92 -0.85 -11.78 5.07
C ARG A 92 -0.66 -10.61 4.12
N GLY A 93 0.59 -10.26 3.88
CA GLY A 93 0.96 -9.17 3.00
C GLY A 93 2.23 -9.46 2.24
N LEU A 94 2.26 -8.96 1.01
CA LEU A 94 3.40 -8.97 0.12
C LEU A 94 3.70 -7.54 -0.30
N LEU A 95 4.99 -7.21 -0.33
CA LEU A 95 5.52 -6.05 -1.00
C LEU A 95 6.44 -6.57 -2.10
N ILE A 96 6.09 -6.30 -3.34
CA ILE A 96 6.77 -6.81 -4.53
C ILE A 96 7.40 -5.60 -5.25
N SER A 97 8.71 -5.59 -5.36
CA SER A 97 9.44 -4.65 -6.22
C SER A 97 10.45 -5.42 -7.07
N ASP A 98 11.06 -4.73 -8.02
CA ASP A 98 12.11 -5.30 -8.87
C ASP A 98 13.37 -5.68 -8.08
N ASP A 99 13.68 -4.93 -7.02
CA ASP A 99 14.88 -5.14 -6.21
C ASP A 99 14.72 -6.29 -5.21
N THR A 100 13.65 -6.27 -4.40
CA THR A 100 13.45 -7.24 -3.32
C THR A 100 11.97 -7.32 -2.96
N SER A 101 11.45 -8.54 -2.94
CA SER A 101 10.11 -8.82 -2.46
C SER A 101 10.12 -9.22 -0.99
N TYR A 102 9.12 -8.80 -0.24
CA TYR A 102 8.97 -9.10 1.17
C TYR A 102 7.59 -9.67 1.45
N PHE A 103 7.58 -10.78 2.19
CA PHE A 103 6.42 -11.28 2.87
C PHE A 103 6.35 -10.72 4.29
N TYR A 104 5.13 -10.42 4.73
CA TYR A 104 4.84 -10.07 6.11
C TYR A 104 3.51 -10.63 6.58
N SER A 105 3.52 -11.17 7.79
CA SER A 105 2.34 -11.69 8.47
C SER A 105 2.39 -11.36 9.95
N ASN A 106 1.24 -11.49 10.61
CA ASN A 106 1.14 -11.40 12.05
C ASN A 106 0.57 -12.73 12.55
N GLY A 107 1.44 -13.73 12.72
CA GLY A 107 1.03 -15.12 12.95
C GLY A 107 0.24 -15.32 14.25
N THR A 108 0.64 -14.66 15.34
CA THR A 108 -0.08 -14.63 16.63
C THR A 108 0.12 -13.29 17.32
N THR A 109 -0.86 -12.86 18.12
CA THR A 109 -1.08 -11.50 18.64
C THR A 109 0.21 -10.74 18.99
N GLY A 110 0.71 -9.97 18.02
CA GLY A 110 1.73 -8.94 18.22
C GLY A 110 3.10 -9.23 17.61
N LYS A 111 3.39 -10.48 17.22
CA LYS A 111 4.66 -10.85 16.58
C LYS A 111 4.52 -10.78 15.06
N TRP A 112 5.36 -9.95 14.46
CA TRP A 112 5.40 -9.77 13.03
C TRP A 112 6.53 -10.57 12.43
N ASP A 113 6.17 -11.42 11.47
CA ASP A 113 7.11 -12.18 10.68
C ASP A 113 7.38 -11.39 9.40
N PHE A 114 8.67 -11.27 9.06
CA PHE A 114 9.13 -10.56 7.88
C PHE A 114 10.19 -11.41 7.21
N GLN A 115 9.95 -11.78 5.97
CA GLN A 115 10.84 -12.64 5.20
C GLN A 115 11.05 -12.04 3.80
N PRO A 116 12.30 -11.81 3.37
CA PRO A 116 12.57 -11.60 1.95
C PRO A 116 12.24 -12.88 1.19
N ILE A 117 11.60 -12.74 0.04
CA ILE A 117 11.05 -13.85 -0.74
C ILE A 117 11.47 -13.72 -2.19
N GLU A 118 11.61 -14.87 -2.85
CA GLU A 118 11.80 -14.96 -4.29
C GLU A 118 10.46 -15.26 -4.96
N LEU A 119 10.17 -14.59 -6.07
CA LEU A 119 8.92 -14.77 -6.82
C LEU A 119 9.04 -15.96 -7.78
N ASP A 120 9.25 -17.14 -7.21
CA ASP A 120 9.48 -18.40 -7.91
C ASP A 120 8.24 -19.33 -7.86
N SER A 121 8.44 -20.63 -8.10
CA SER A 121 7.37 -21.64 -7.98
C SER A 121 7.00 -21.98 -6.54
N ASN A 122 7.85 -21.69 -5.57
CA ASN A 122 7.65 -22.01 -4.15
C ASN A 122 6.95 -20.88 -3.38
N ILE A 123 6.74 -19.72 -4.01
CA ILE A 123 6.15 -18.54 -3.37
C ILE A 123 4.83 -18.83 -2.64
N GLU A 124 4.01 -19.74 -3.16
CA GLU A 124 2.75 -20.14 -2.50
C GLU A 124 2.99 -20.91 -1.19
N LYS A 125 4.03 -21.75 -1.14
CA LYS A 125 4.41 -22.46 0.08
C LYS A 125 4.96 -21.50 1.13
N GLU A 126 5.72 -20.49 0.69
CA GLU A 126 6.33 -19.48 1.57
C GLU A 126 5.30 -18.51 2.13
N THR A 127 4.35 -18.09 1.30
CA THR A 127 3.44 -16.99 1.62
C THR A 127 2.02 -17.45 1.90
N GLY A 128 1.65 -18.68 1.55
CA GLY A 128 0.28 -19.20 1.52
C GLY A 128 -0.66 -18.48 0.57
N ILE A 129 -0.17 -17.52 -0.20
CA ILE A 129 -0.94 -16.81 -1.22
C ILE A 129 -0.72 -17.56 -2.54
N ARG A 130 -1.81 -17.92 -3.19
CA ARG A 130 -1.77 -18.66 -4.44
C ARG A 130 -0.94 -17.96 -5.50
N LYS A 131 -0.08 -18.72 -6.17
CA LYS A 131 0.84 -18.17 -7.18
C LYS A 131 0.08 -17.44 -8.30
N ASP A 132 -1.07 -17.97 -8.74
CA ASP A 132 -1.84 -17.36 -9.83
C ASP A 132 -2.40 -15.98 -9.46
N ILE A 133 -2.73 -15.74 -8.19
CA ILE A 133 -3.13 -14.41 -7.70
C ILE A 133 -1.94 -13.45 -7.79
N ILE A 134 -0.76 -13.88 -7.35
CA ILE A 134 0.47 -13.08 -7.41
C ILE A 134 0.79 -12.72 -8.87
N ASP A 135 0.75 -13.71 -9.78
CA ASP A 135 1.00 -13.52 -11.20
C ASP A 135 -0.02 -12.55 -11.85
N LYS A 136 -1.31 -12.66 -11.50
CA LYS A 136 -2.37 -11.75 -11.95
C LYS A 136 -2.11 -10.31 -11.50
N VAL A 137 -1.78 -10.10 -10.23
CA VAL A 137 -1.52 -8.74 -9.71
C VAL A 137 -0.24 -8.15 -10.31
N ARG A 138 0.81 -8.97 -10.54
CA ARG A 138 2.04 -8.51 -11.21
C ARG A 138 1.81 -8.09 -12.65
N SER A 139 1.04 -8.88 -13.40
CA SER A 139 0.69 -8.65 -14.80
C SER A 139 -0.41 -7.59 -14.99
N TRP A 140 -0.99 -7.07 -13.90
CA TRP A 140 -2.01 -6.03 -13.94
C TRP A 140 -1.47 -4.76 -14.61
N ASP A 141 -2.02 -4.46 -15.79
CA ASP A 141 -1.82 -3.21 -16.50
C ASP A 141 -2.75 -2.11 -15.98
N THR A 142 -2.18 -0.95 -15.68
CA THR A 142 -2.84 0.21 -15.07
C THR A 142 -3.79 0.91 -16.06
N MET A 143 -3.60 0.74 -17.38
CA MET A 143 -4.45 1.41 -18.38
C MET A 143 -5.87 0.82 -18.52
N HIS A 144 -6.15 -0.36 -17.95
CA HIS A 144 -7.37 -1.13 -18.27
C HIS A 144 -8.41 -1.22 -17.12
N ILE A 145 -8.34 -0.33 -16.12
CA ILE A 145 -9.21 -0.40 -14.91
C ILE A 145 -10.67 -0.05 -15.21
N ASN A 146 -10.96 0.77 -16.23
CA ASN A 146 -12.36 1.13 -16.52
C ASN A 146 -13.18 -0.06 -17.01
N ASP A 147 -12.56 -1.03 -17.70
CA ASP A 147 -13.26 -2.21 -18.20
C ASP A 147 -13.31 -3.36 -17.16
N LYS A 148 -12.29 -3.48 -16.30
CA LYS A 148 -12.20 -4.59 -15.33
C LYS A 148 -12.96 -4.38 -14.01
N LYS A 149 -13.36 -3.14 -13.65
CA LYS A 149 -14.26 -2.91 -12.49
C LYS A 149 -15.58 -3.67 -12.60
N LYS A 150 -16.03 -4.02 -13.81
CA LYS A 150 -17.24 -4.81 -14.05
C LYS A 150 -17.03 -6.33 -14.01
N GLN A 151 -15.80 -6.82 -14.14
CA GLN A 151 -15.49 -8.27 -14.11
C GLN A 151 -15.00 -8.75 -12.75
N LEU A 152 -14.62 -7.84 -11.85
CA LEU A 152 -14.12 -8.14 -10.51
C LEU A 152 -15.23 -8.24 -9.44
N GLY A 153 -16.51 -8.29 -9.85
CA GLY A 153 -17.65 -8.22 -8.96
C GLY A 153 -18.61 -9.39 -9.13
N SER A 154 -18.93 -10.01 -7.99
CA SER A 154 -19.93 -11.05 -7.71
C SER A 154 -19.66 -12.43 -8.29
N LEU A 155 -19.01 -13.29 -7.49
CA LEU A 155 -19.36 -14.70 -7.26
C LEU A 155 -18.64 -15.17 -5.97
N VAL A 156 -19.38 -15.82 -5.09
CA VAL A 156 -19.00 -16.20 -3.71
C VAL A 156 -17.72 -17.02 -3.67
N SER A 157 -16.68 -16.54 -2.95
CA SER A 157 -15.31 -17.10 -2.96
C SER A 157 -15.04 -18.17 -1.89
N ASP A 158 -14.00 -18.97 -2.13
CA ASP A 158 -13.38 -19.93 -1.19
C ASP A 158 -12.63 -19.23 -0.03
N GLY A 159 -13.20 -18.14 0.50
CA GLY A 159 -12.77 -17.50 1.74
C GLY A 159 -11.57 -16.57 1.64
N PHE A 160 -11.05 -16.26 0.45
CA PHE A 160 -9.93 -15.32 0.27
C PHE A 160 -10.41 -13.92 -0.14
N VAL A 161 -9.93 -12.90 0.59
CA VAL A 161 -10.26 -11.48 0.42
C VAL A 161 -8.96 -10.68 0.33
N PHE A 162 -8.81 -9.85 -0.71
CA PHE A 162 -7.57 -9.13 -1.01
C PHE A 162 -7.75 -7.65 -1.34
N ILE A 163 -6.68 -6.90 -1.09
CA ILE A 163 -6.43 -5.55 -1.59
C ILE A 163 -5.05 -5.56 -2.24
N ALA A 164 -5.01 -5.16 -3.52
CA ALA A 164 -3.77 -4.90 -4.22
C ALA A 164 -3.61 -3.41 -4.48
N THR A 165 -2.43 -2.86 -4.19
CA THR A 165 -2.05 -1.49 -4.49
C THR A 165 -0.80 -1.47 -5.35
N LYS A 166 -0.88 -0.94 -6.56
CA LYS A 166 0.26 -0.70 -7.44
C LYS A 166 0.70 0.75 -7.33
N VAL A 167 1.99 0.95 -7.20
CA VAL A 167 2.62 2.27 -7.10
C VAL A 167 3.64 2.38 -8.23
N LYS A 168 3.49 3.39 -9.08
CA LYS A 168 4.51 3.78 -10.07
C LYS A 168 5.10 5.12 -9.63
N PHE A 169 6.38 5.11 -9.29
CA PHE A 169 7.07 6.28 -8.75
C PHE A 169 7.68 7.12 -9.87
N ASN A 170 7.09 8.28 -10.12
CA ASN A 170 7.59 9.26 -11.11
C ASN A 170 8.05 10.57 -10.44
N GLY A 171 8.61 10.49 -9.23
CA GLY A 171 8.85 11.66 -8.37
C GLY A 171 7.66 12.00 -7.48
N SER A 172 7.82 12.95 -6.55
CA SER A 172 6.84 13.18 -5.46
C SER A 172 5.47 13.67 -5.93
N HIS A 173 5.39 14.39 -7.05
CA HIS A 173 4.14 14.98 -7.54
C HIS A 173 3.43 14.15 -8.62
N ASP A 174 4.16 13.25 -9.30
CA ASP A 174 3.63 12.44 -10.41
C ASP A 174 3.53 10.94 -10.06
N THR A 175 3.67 10.60 -8.78
CA THR A 175 3.50 9.22 -8.32
C THR A 175 2.06 8.75 -8.56
N GLN A 176 1.92 7.67 -9.31
CA GLN A 176 0.63 7.03 -9.57
C GLN A 176 0.40 5.92 -8.52
N ILE A 177 -0.76 5.95 -7.87
CA ILE A 177 -1.17 4.95 -6.88
C ILE A 177 -2.56 4.46 -7.23
N GLU A 178 -2.66 3.15 -7.47
CA GLU A 178 -3.89 2.51 -7.86
C GLU A 178 -4.18 1.35 -6.93
N THR A 179 -5.38 1.30 -6.36
CA THR A 179 -5.81 0.24 -5.46
C THR A 179 -7.07 -0.44 -5.97
N ILE A 180 -7.03 -1.77 -5.99
CA ILE A 180 -8.17 -2.64 -6.24
C ILE A 180 -8.41 -3.53 -5.02
N ALA A 181 -9.67 -3.72 -4.66
CA ALA A 181 -10.09 -4.75 -3.73
C ALA A 181 -10.83 -5.82 -4.53
N PHE A 182 -10.60 -7.09 -4.19
CA PHE A 182 -11.20 -8.22 -4.88
C PHE A 182 -11.21 -9.44 -3.98
N ASP A 183 -12.15 -10.32 -4.22
CA ASP A 183 -12.16 -11.67 -3.66
C ASP A 183 -11.57 -12.62 -4.69
N GLU A 184 -11.06 -13.75 -4.24
CA GLU A 184 -10.51 -14.71 -5.17
C GLU A 184 -11.56 -15.13 -6.21
N PHE A 185 -11.17 -14.99 -7.49
CA PHE A 185 -11.90 -15.46 -8.63
C PHE A 185 -12.10 -16.97 -8.48
N VAL A 186 -13.33 -17.37 -8.14
CA VAL A 186 -13.73 -18.76 -8.34
C VAL A 186 -13.58 -19.06 -9.85
N PRO A 187 -12.97 -20.20 -10.23
CA PRO A 187 -12.90 -20.65 -11.62
C PRO A 187 -14.25 -20.61 -12.34
#